data_AF-A0A0K1NJY2-F1
#
_entry.id   AF-A0A0K1NJY2-F1
#
_cell.length_a   1.000
_cell.length_b   1.000
_cell.length_c   1.000
_cell.angle_alpha   90.00
_cell.angle_beta   90.00
_cell.angle_gamma   90.00
#
_symmetry.space_group_name_H-M   'P 1'
#
loop_
_entity.id
_entity.type
_entity.pdbx_description
1 polymer ?
#
loop_
_entity_poly.entity_id
_entity_poly.type
_entity_poly.pdbx_seq_one_letter_code
_entity_poly.pdbx_strand_id
1 'polypeptide(L)'
;MKRTMKTAIMALCTFAMLAVTASCSSDKNEADYPKTTEQVLNHMVGEYKGTLGFSTTTETGTEGAYGREISWKIDKNHDIVIEKFPYVTLANGVSKQGVVGKMSELFQTLLDVKDAPLYIVMAGSDISDNRMSLNIDPLFYAPLSAPNADYEIVGSIKKAQPISNSYYNINESELYLEFTVEGLIKKHKHGGVKWQKDFDKPITYYLRAKKQ
;
A
#
# COMPACT_ATOMS: atom_id res chain seq x y z
N MET A 1 -53.42 -16.16 -13.16
CA MET A 1 -53.68 -15.12 -14.19
C MET A 1 -54.17 -13.89 -13.45
N LYS A 2 -53.62 -12.69 -13.58
CA LYS A 2 -53.15 -11.99 -14.78
C LYS A 2 -51.91 -11.15 -14.46
N ARG A 3 -50.90 -11.26 -15.33
CA ARG A 3 -49.88 -10.25 -15.55
C ARG A 3 -50.56 -9.00 -16.11
N THR A 4 -50.21 -7.82 -15.61
CA THR A 4 -50.37 -6.57 -16.35
C THR A 4 -48.99 -5.99 -16.58
N MET A 5 -48.64 -6.00 -17.84
CA MET A 5 -47.41 -5.54 -18.46
C MET A 5 -47.70 -4.16 -19.08
N LYS A 6 -46.61 -3.42 -19.32
CA LYS A 6 -46.44 -2.23 -20.19
C LYS A 6 -46.49 -0.88 -19.47
N THR A 7 -45.37 -0.15 -19.34
CA THR A 7 -44.50 0.54 -20.34
C THR A 7 -45.08 1.89 -20.76
N ALA A 8 -44.17 2.89 -20.91
CA ALA A 8 -44.30 4.21 -21.54
C ALA A 8 -44.48 5.36 -20.51
N ILE A 9 -43.83 6.53 -20.53
CA ILE A 9 -43.05 7.33 -21.51
C ILE A 9 -42.38 8.47 -20.67
N MET A 10 -41.06 8.68 -20.78
CA MET A 10 -40.42 9.86 -21.39
C MET A 10 -40.52 11.22 -20.65
N ALA A 11 -39.38 11.72 -20.18
CA ALA A 11 -38.99 13.14 -20.11
C ALA A 11 -37.44 13.13 -20.07
N LEU A 12 -36.69 13.32 -21.16
CA LEU A 12 -36.54 14.52 -22.00
C LEU A 12 -36.35 15.81 -21.17
N CYS A 13 -35.14 15.95 -20.61
CA CYS A 13 -34.51 17.26 -20.44
C CYS A 13 -33.22 17.27 -21.26
N THR A 14 -33.37 17.61 -22.53
CA THR A 14 -32.28 17.93 -23.45
C THR A 14 -31.92 19.42 -23.38
N PHE A 15 -30.62 19.66 -23.58
CA PHE A 15 -29.93 20.90 -23.98
C PHE A 15 -29.55 21.94 -22.92
N ALA A 16 -28.26 21.96 -22.61
CA ALA A 16 -27.41 23.06 -23.08
C ALA A 16 -26.03 22.51 -23.49
N MET A 17 -25.81 22.36 -24.80
CA MET A 17 -24.46 22.43 -25.36
C MET A 17 -24.04 23.89 -25.26
N LEU A 18 -23.02 24.18 -24.45
CA LEU A 18 -22.27 25.43 -24.59
C LEU A 18 -21.00 25.13 -25.39
N ALA A 19 -20.85 25.94 -26.43
CA ALA A 19 -19.86 25.85 -27.47
C ALA A 19 -18.44 25.88 -26.92
N VAL A 20 -17.60 25.01 -27.50
CA VAL A 20 -16.15 25.09 -27.39
C VAL A 20 -15.71 26.24 -28.29
N THR A 21 -15.41 27.41 -27.70
CA THR A 21 -14.51 28.36 -28.36
C THR A 21 -13.11 28.04 -27.90
N ALA A 22 -12.32 27.50 -28.82
CA ALA A 22 -10.89 27.36 -28.65
C ALA A 22 -10.26 28.73 -28.40
N SER A 23 -9.72 28.95 -27.21
CA SER A 23 -8.64 29.90 -26.99
C SER A 23 -7.40 29.10 -26.65
N CYS A 24 -6.43 29.11 -27.56
CA CYS A 24 -5.06 28.77 -27.24
C CYS A 24 -4.52 29.82 -26.25
N SER A 25 -4.62 29.56 -24.95
CA SER A 25 -3.58 29.97 -24.02
C SER A 25 -3.27 28.76 -23.13
N SER A 26 -2.00 28.40 -23.11
CA SER A 26 -1.44 27.39 -22.23
C SER A 26 -1.36 27.97 -20.82
N ASP A 27 -2.51 28.07 -20.17
CA ASP A 27 -2.62 28.27 -18.72
C ASP A 27 -3.36 27.05 -18.17
N LYS A 28 -2.66 26.24 -17.38
CA LYS A 28 -3.27 25.11 -16.67
C LYS A 28 -4.25 25.69 -15.65
N ASN A 29 -5.53 25.72 -15.99
CA ASN A 29 -6.59 26.19 -15.12
C ASN A 29 -6.55 25.42 -13.80
N GLU A 30 -6.40 26.15 -12.70
CA GLU A 30 -6.53 25.71 -11.30
C GLU A 30 -7.92 25.10 -11.00
N ALA A 31 -8.87 25.22 -11.94
CA ALA A 31 -10.24 24.73 -11.86
C ALA A 31 -10.40 23.20 -12.02
N ASP A 32 -9.41 22.50 -12.58
CA ASP A 32 -9.49 21.04 -12.88
C ASP A 32 -8.89 20.13 -11.79
N TYR A 33 -8.36 20.70 -10.70
CA TYR A 33 -7.77 19.89 -9.63
C TYR A 33 -8.83 19.34 -8.66
N PRO A 34 -8.71 18.06 -8.23
CA PRO A 34 -9.56 17.47 -7.20
C PRO A 34 -9.57 18.33 -5.92
N LYS A 35 -10.76 18.68 -5.42
CA LYS A 35 -10.91 19.58 -4.25
C LYS A 35 -11.42 18.89 -2.99
N THR A 36 -11.78 17.62 -3.10
CA THR A 36 -12.30 16.81 -1.99
C THR A 36 -11.48 15.52 -1.85
N THR A 37 -11.44 14.96 -0.64
CA THR A 37 -10.74 13.70 -0.36
C THR A 37 -11.17 12.59 -1.31
N GLU A 38 -12.47 12.43 -1.55
CA GLU A 38 -12.98 11.40 -2.47
C GLU A 38 -12.51 11.62 -3.92
N GLN A 39 -12.51 12.86 -4.40
CA GLN A 39 -12.00 13.16 -5.74
C GLN A 39 -10.50 12.89 -5.86
N VAL A 40 -9.71 13.21 -4.84
CA VAL A 40 -8.27 12.91 -4.83
C VAL A 40 -8.05 11.40 -4.79
N LEU A 41 -8.76 10.66 -3.93
CA LEU A 41 -8.66 9.20 -3.86
C LEU A 41 -9.03 8.54 -5.19
N ASN A 42 -10.10 9.01 -5.85
CA ASN A 42 -10.46 8.54 -7.19
C ASN A 42 -9.40 8.90 -8.25
N HIS A 43 -8.76 10.06 -8.11
CA HIS A 43 -7.63 10.46 -8.96
C HIS A 43 -6.38 9.58 -8.74
N MET A 44 -6.21 9.00 -7.55
CA MET A 44 -5.10 8.09 -7.25
C MET A 44 -5.27 6.70 -7.89
N VAL A 45 -6.48 6.27 -8.26
CA VAL A 45 -6.72 4.95 -8.85
C VAL A 45 -5.93 4.78 -10.15
N GLY A 46 -5.12 3.73 -10.25
CA GLY A 46 -4.31 3.43 -11.44
C GLY A 46 -3.03 2.65 -11.15
N GLU A 47 -2.21 2.50 -12.17
CA GLU A 47 -0.91 1.82 -12.12
C GLU A 47 0.22 2.81 -11.83
N TYR A 48 1.22 2.36 -11.07
CA TYR A 48 2.35 3.16 -10.63
C TYR A 48 3.67 2.42 -10.87
N LYS A 49 4.71 3.18 -11.21
CA LYS A 49 6.10 2.69 -11.26
C LYS A 49 7.00 3.60 -10.44
N GLY A 50 7.87 3.00 -9.64
CA GLY A 50 8.73 3.75 -8.73
C GLY A 50 9.79 2.91 -8.05
N THR A 51 10.19 3.36 -6.86
CA THR A 51 11.29 2.79 -6.10
C THR A 51 10.80 2.37 -4.71
N LEU A 52 11.22 1.18 -4.29
CA LEU A 52 11.11 0.67 -2.92
C LEU A 52 12.50 0.64 -2.29
N GLY A 53 12.71 1.44 -1.24
CA GLY A 53 13.86 1.37 -0.35
C GLY A 53 13.49 0.79 1.00
N PHE A 54 14.48 0.28 1.74
CA PHE A 54 14.30 -0.07 3.14
C PHE A 54 15.56 0.18 3.96
N SER A 55 15.38 0.40 5.25
CA SER A 55 16.44 0.55 6.24
C SER A 55 16.12 -0.23 7.51
N THR A 56 17.15 -0.69 8.19
CA THR A 56 17.09 -1.26 9.53
C THR A 56 17.83 -0.34 10.50
N THR A 57 17.28 -0.14 11.68
CA THR A 57 17.98 0.55 12.76
C THR A 57 18.61 -0.49 13.67
N THR A 58 19.92 -0.43 13.84
CA THR A 58 20.68 -1.26 14.77
C THR A 58 21.25 -0.40 15.89
N GLU A 59 21.71 -1.02 16.99
CA GLU A 59 22.43 -0.30 18.05
C GLU A 59 23.67 0.45 17.52
N THR A 60 24.22 0.03 16.38
CA THR A 60 25.44 0.58 15.76
C THR A 60 25.18 1.56 14.60
N GLY A 61 23.92 1.85 14.27
CA GLY A 61 23.56 2.79 13.20
C GLY A 61 22.46 2.27 12.26
N THR A 62 22.20 3.04 11.19
CA THR A 62 21.23 2.69 10.14
C THR A 62 21.91 1.92 9.02
N GLU A 63 21.49 0.68 8.76
CA GLU A 63 21.87 -0.07 7.57
C GLU A 63 20.73 0.05 6.54
N GLY A 64 21.04 0.46 5.31
CA GLY A 64 20.04 0.66 4.25
C GLY A 64 20.39 -0.16 3.01
N ALA A 65 19.39 -0.75 2.38
CA ALA A 65 19.56 -1.31 1.04
C ALA A 65 19.08 -0.30 -0.01
N TYR A 66 19.93 -0.08 -1.02
CA TYR A 66 19.62 0.78 -2.15
C TYR A 66 18.34 0.32 -2.86
N GLY A 67 17.49 1.29 -3.18
CA GLY A 67 16.12 1.05 -3.62
C GLY A 67 16.03 0.27 -4.93
N ARG A 68 15.09 -0.67 -4.98
CA ARG A 68 14.77 -1.45 -6.20
C ARG A 68 13.60 -0.81 -6.94
N GLU A 69 13.61 -0.89 -8.26
CA GLU A 69 12.40 -0.57 -9.03
C GLU A 69 11.27 -1.54 -8.66
N ILE A 70 10.06 -0.99 -8.50
CA ILE A 70 8.86 -1.74 -8.21
C ILE A 70 7.65 -1.09 -8.89
N SER A 71 6.64 -1.89 -9.17
CA SER A 71 5.33 -1.44 -9.65
C SER A 71 4.27 -1.81 -8.63
N TRP A 72 3.27 -0.96 -8.52
CA TRP A 72 2.09 -1.21 -7.71
C TRP A 72 0.88 -0.53 -8.34
N LYS A 73 -0.31 -0.90 -7.87
CA LYS A 73 -1.55 -0.29 -8.30
C LYS A 73 -2.32 0.23 -7.10
N ILE A 74 -3.14 1.25 -7.33
CA ILE A 74 -4.19 1.66 -6.39
C ILE A 74 -5.50 1.23 -7.02
N ASP A 75 -6.24 0.36 -6.32
CA ASP A 75 -7.48 -0.20 -6.82
C ASP A 75 -8.69 0.71 -6.54
N LYS A 76 -9.89 0.25 -6.93
CA LYS A 76 -11.13 1.01 -6.77
C LYS A 76 -11.63 1.12 -5.33
N ASN A 77 -11.11 0.30 -4.42
CA ASN A 77 -11.35 0.42 -2.98
C ASN A 77 -10.34 1.37 -2.33
N HIS A 78 -9.48 1.99 -3.15
CA HIS A 78 -8.37 2.84 -2.74
C HIS A 78 -7.30 2.10 -1.94
N ASP A 79 -7.17 0.78 -2.12
CA ASP A 79 -6.06 0.02 -1.52
C ASP A 79 -4.85 0.01 -2.45
N ILE A 80 -3.65 0.18 -1.89
CA ILE A 80 -2.41 -0.01 -2.63
C ILE A 80 -2.07 -1.49 -2.64
N VAL A 81 -1.78 -2.03 -3.83
CA VAL A 81 -1.43 -3.44 -4.02
C VAL A 81 -0.08 -3.54 -4.70
N ILE A 82 0.89 -4.11 -3.98
CA ILE A 82 2.22 -4.44 -4.49
C ILE A 82 2.30 -5.95 -4.66
N GLU A 83 2.06 -6.45 -5.88
CA GLU A 83 1.91 -7.89 -6.15
C GLU A 83 3.18 -8.71 -5.85
N LYS A 84 4.36 -8.10 -6.00
CA LYS A 84 5.67 -8.74 -5.79
C LYS A 84 6.51 -7.93 -4.81
N PHE A 85 6.02 -7.80 -3.59
CA PHE A 85 6.79 -7.19 -2.51
C PHE A 85 7.89 -8.16 -2.05
N PRO A 86 9.12 -7.68 -1.80
CA PRO A 86 10.24 -8.55 -1.45
C PRO A 86 10.27 -8.92 0.03
N TYR A 87 9.60 -10.00 0.41
CA TYR A 87 9.55 -10.51 1.79
C TYR A 87 10.94 -10.87 2.33
N VAL A 88 11.91 -11.17 1.46
CA VAL A 88 13.32 -11.32 1.86
C VAL A 88 13.85 -10.10 2.63
N THR A 89 13.33 -8.90 2.36
CA THR A 89 13.74 -7.68 3.09
C THR A 89 13.30 -7.73 4.55
N LEU A 90 12.18 -8.37 4.87
CA LEU A 90 11.70 -8.60 6.23
C LEU A 90 12.64 -9.53 7.03
N ALA A 91 13.42 -10.38 6.35
CA ALA A 91 14.36 -11.28 7.02
C ALA A 91 15.47 -10.50 7.75
N ASN A 92 15.78 -9.27 7.32
CA ASN A 92 16.72 -8.38 8.03
C ASN A 92 16.22 -7.95 9.42
N GLY A 93 14.90 -8.07 9.65
CA GLY A 93 14.27 -7.80 10.93
C GLY A 93 14.44 -8.93 11.95
N VAL A 94 14.94 -10.09 11.53
CA VAL A 94 15.08 -11.29 12.36
C VAL A 94 16.50 -11.41 12.90
N SER A 95 16.74 -11.11 14.18
CA SER A 95 18.11 -11.17 14.76
C SER A 95 18.45 -12.46 15.50
N LYS A 96 17.42 -13.19 15.97
CA LYS A 96 17.63 -14.41 16.75
C LYS A 96 17.72 -15.64 15.83
N GLN A 97 18.79 -16.40 15.99
CA GLN A 97 18.82 -17.79 15.54
C GLN A 97 17.83 -18.60 16.39
N GLY A 98 17.28 -19.69 15.83
CA GLY A 98 16.35 -20.57 16.54
C GLY A 98 17.03 -21.31 17.70
N VAL A 99 16.47 -22.45 18.10
CA VAL A 99 17.13 -23.34 19.09
C VAL A 99 18.56 -23.63 18.62
N VAL A 100 19.53 -23.63 19.56
CA VAL A 100 20.98 -23.78 19.32
C VAL A 100 21.28 -24.66 18.09
N GLY A 101 21.90 -24.06 17.07
CA GLY A 101 22.31 -24.73 15.83
C GLY A 101 21.25 -24.80 14.73
N LYS A 102 20.07 -24.19 14.88
CA LYS A 102 19.06 -24.08 13.82
C LYS A 102 18.68 -22.63 13.52
N MET A 103 18.53 -22.31 12.24
CA MET A 103 17.98 -21.02 11.80
C MET A 103 16.55 -20.84 12.31
N SER A 104 16.14 -19.59 12.54
CA SER A 104 14.75 -19.27 12.86
C SER A 104 13.82 -19.77 11.75
N GLU A 105 12.68 -20.37 12.13
CA GLU A 105 11.63 -20.79 11.20
C GLU A 105 11.10 -19.59 10.41
N LEU A 106 10.94 -18.43 11.06
CA LEU A 106 10.53 -17.18 10.42
C LEU A 106 11.59 -16.69 9.42
N PHE A 107 12.87 -16.71 9.81
CA PHE A 107 13.95 -16.29 8.91
C PHE A 107 13.96 -17.12 7.63
N GLN A 108 13.98 -18.45 7.76
CA GLN A 108 13.98 -19.35 6.60
C GLN A 108 12.74 -19.14 5.73
N THR A 109 11.58 -19.00 6.36
CA THR A 109 10.32 -18.73 5.69
C THR A 109 10.36 -17.47 4.83
N LEU A 110 10.89 -16.36 5.35
CA LEU A 110 10.98 -15.10 4.61
C LEU A 110 11.96 -15.20 3.42
N LEU A 111 13.00 -16.03 3.54
CA LEU A 111 13.91 -16.35 2.43
C LEU A 111 13.25 -17.22 1.35
N ASP A 112 12.39 -18.17 1.75
CA ASP A 112 11.75 -19.12 0.84
C ASP A 112 10.61 -18.49 0.04
N VAL A 113 9.81 -17.62 0.67
CA VAL A 113 8.72 -16.88 0.01
C VAL A 113 9.26 -15.94 -1.07
N LYS A 114 10.42 -15.31 -0.82
CA LYS A 114 11.07 -14.30 -1.68
C LYS A 114 10.21 -13.08 -1.98
N ASP A 115 9.20 -13.24 -2.83
CA ASP A 115 8.27 -12.21 -3.27
C ASP A 115 6.82 -12.67 -3.01
N ALA A 116 6.00 -11.81 -2.39
CA ALA A 116 4.57 -12.04 -2.21
C ALA A 116 3.81 -10.70 -2.20
N PRO A 117 2.46 -10.71 -2.32
CA PRO A 117 1.69 -9.48 -2.28
C PRO A 117 1.83 -8.74 -0.94
N LEU A 118 1.90 -7.41 -1.02
CA LEU A 118 1.67 -6.49 0.10
C LEU A 118 0.44 -5.64 -0.24
N TYR A 119 -0.52 -5.60 0.68
CA TYR A 119 -1.69 -4.74 0.60
C TYR A 119 -1.51 -3.61 1.60
N ILE A 120 -1.82 -2.38 1.22
CA ILE A 120 -1.77 -1.24 2.13
C ILE A 120 -3.12 -0.55 2.06
N VAL A 121 -3.87 -0.66 3.17
CA VAL A 121 -5.11 0.08 3.35
C VAL A 121 -4.72 1.53 3.58
N MET A 122 -5.36 2.45 2.86
CA MET A 122 -5.09 3.88 3.01
C MET A 122 -6.37 4.68 3.23
N ALA A 123 -6.22 5.77 3.97
CA ALA A 123 -7.27 6.76 4.17
C ALA A 123 -6.65 8.16 4.03
N GLY A 124 -7.23 8.99 3.17
CA GLY A 124 -6.87 10.42 3.09
C GLY A 124 -7.38 11.17 4.30
N SER A 125 -6.55 12.04 4.90
CA SER A 125 -6.99 12.93 5.99
C SER A 125 -7.18 14.36 5.50
N ASP A 126 -6.08 15.05 5.23
CA ASP A 126 -6.02 16.49 5.03
C ASP A 126 -5.50 16.79 3.63
N ILE A 127 -6.18 17.71 2.93
CA ILE A 127 -5.71 18.27 1.68
C ILE A 127 -5.21 19.67 1.96
N SER A 128 -3.95 19.94 1.65
CA SER A 128 -3.34 21.26 1.70
C SER A 128 -2.54 21.51 0.45
N ASP A 129 -2.78 22.64 -0.20
CA ASP A 129 -2.17 23.01 -1.48
C ASP A 129 -2.37 21.91 -2.53
N ASN A 130 -1.29 21.18 -2.86
CA ASN A 130 -1.26 20.11 -3.85
C ASN A 130 -0.95 18.75 -3.24
N ARG A 131 -1.15 18.60 -1.92
CA ARG A 131 -0.83 17.37 -1.18
C ARG A 131 -2.03 16.89 -0.40
N MET A 132 -2.24 15.59 -0.44
CA MET A 132 -3.13 14.89 0.49
C MET A 132 -2.30 14.02 1.43
N SER A 133 -2.42 14.25 2.73
CA SER A 133 -1.83 13.37 3.75
C SER A 133 -2.55 12.03 3.78
N LEU A 134 -1.78 10.95 3.98
CA LEU A 134 -2.28 9.59 3.94
C LEU A 134 -2.01 8.88 5.27
N ASN A 135 -3.07 8.38 5.88
CA ASN A 135 -2.96 7.33 6.88
C ASN A 135 -2.87 5.98 6.17
N ILE A 136 -1.93 5.13 6.59
CA ILE A 136 -1.71 3.83 5.97
C ILE A 136 -1.64 2.71 7.01
N ASP A 137 -2.15 1.54 6.63
CA ASP A 137 -2.06 0.29 7.38
C ASP A 137 -1.61 -0.83 6.43
N PRO A 138 -0.30 -1.14 6.38
CA PRO A 138 0.22 -2.19 5.53
C PRO A 138 -0.03 -3.57 6.15
N LEU A 139 -0.60 -4.44 5.33
CA LEU A 139 -1.03 -5.77 5.65
C LEU A 139 -0.18 -6.77 4.85
N PHE A 140 0.75 -7.40 5.54
CA PHE A 140 1.57 -8.46 4.96
C PHE A 140 0.78 -9.76 4.98
N TYR A 141 0.55 -10.33 3.80
CA TYR A 141 -0.05 -11.64 3.64
C TYR A 141 0.86 -12.51 2.77
N ALA A 142 1.58 -13.43 3.40
CA ALA A 142 2.31 -14.47 2.68
C ALA A 142 1.80 -15.86 3.11
N PRO A 143 1.18 -16.63 2.19
CA PRO A 143 0.97 -18.05 2.43
C PRO A 143 2.34 -18.73 2.48
N LEU A 144 2.61 -19.46 3.55
CA LEU A 144 3.83 -20.24 3.66
C LEU A 144 3.75 -21.39 2.67
N SER A 145 4.55 -21.34 1.60
CA SER A 145 4.71 -22.41 0.62
C SER A 145 5.54 -23.57 1.18
N ALA A 146 5.17 -24.04 2.37
CA ALA A 146 5.59 -25.35 2.86
C ALA A 146 4.37 -26.28 2.80
N PRO A 147 4.45 -27.43 2.10
CA PRO A 147 3.42 -28.45 2.19
C PRO A 147 3.30 -28.85 3.67
N ASN A 148 2.15 -28.58 4.28
CA ASN A 148 1.84 -28.76 5.70
C ASN A 148 2.18 -27.59 6.67
N ALA A 149 2.39 -26.36 6.19
CA ALA A 149 2.40 -25.23 7.11
C ALA A 149 0.98 -24.96 7.64
N ASP A 150 0.76 -25.09 8.94
CA ASP A 150 -0.50 -24.75 9.63
C ASP A 150 -0.63 -23.26 9.92
N TYR A 151 0.17 -22.41 9.27
CA TYR A 151 0.37 -21.02 9.66
C TYR A 151 0.49 -20.05 8.47
N GLU A 152 0.02 -18.82 8.65
CA GLU A 152 0.20 -17.67 7.76
C GLU A 152 1.03 -16.61 8.50
N ILE A 153 1.97 -15.93 7.83
CA ILE A 153 2.58 -14.72 8.38
C ILE A 153 1.64 -13.57 8.02
N VAL A 154 1.03 -13.00 9.05
CA VAL A 154 0.27 -11.76 8.98
C VAL A 154 1.09 -10.71 9.71
N GLY A 155 1.73 -9.82 8.96
CA GLY A 155 2.41 -8.66 9.56
C GLY A 155 1.37 -7.61 9.91
N SER A 156 1.34 -7.16 11.17
CA SER A 156 0.58 -5.97 11.56
C SER A 156 1.58 -4.99 12.17
N ILE A 157 1.57 -3.76 11.68
CA ILE A 157 2.38 -2.67 12.22
C ILE A 157 1.84 -2.28 13.60
N LYS A 158 2.74 -2.08 14.57
CA LYS A 158 2.34 -1.48 15.84
C LYS A 158 1.95 -0.01 15.62
N LYS A 159 0.76 0.33 16.11
CA LYS A 159 -0.07 1.54 15.97
C LYS A 159 0.56 2.94 16.04
N ALA A 160 1.84 3.11 16.33
CA ALA A 160 2.41 4.42 16.64
C ALA A 160 3.46 4.83 15.61
N GLN A 161 3.03 5.07 14.36
CA GLN A 161 3.88 5.76 13.41
C GLN A 161 3.43 7.20 13.22
N PRO A 162 4.38 8.16 13.16
CA PRO A 162 4.04 9.54 12.86
C PRO A 162 3.46 9.62 11.44
N ILE A 163 2.21 10.10 11.38
CA ILE A 163 1.36 10.24 10.18
C ILE A 163 1.97 11.16 9.10
N SER A 164 3.10 11.83 9.38
CA SER A 164 3.62 12.96 8.60
C SER A 164 4.40 12.63 7.33
N ASN A 165 4.77 11.37 7.07
CA ASN A 165 5.69 11.04 5.97
C ASN A 165 5.00 10.40 4.75
N SER A 166 3.71 10.05 4.85
CA SER A 166 2.95 9.46 3.76
C SER A 166 1.98 10.48 3.15
N TYR A 167 2.13 10.77 1.86
CA TYR A 167 1.30 11.73 1.15
C TYR A 167 1.22 11.44 -0.35
N TYR A 168 0.19 12.00 -0.99
CA TYR A 168 0.04 12.03 -2.43
C TYR A 168 0.23 13.46 -2.94
N ASN A 169 1.15 13.65 -3.89
CA ASN A 169 1.28 14.89 -4.66
C ASN A 169 0.31 14.85 -5.84
N ILE A 170 -0.73 15.68 -5.76
CA ILE A 170 -1.84 15.70 -6.72
C ILE A 170 -1.36 16.14 -8.10
N ASN A 171 -0.51 17.17 -8.17
CA ASN A 171 -0.03 17.74 -9.44
C ASN A 171 0.92 16.82 -10.19
N GLU A 172 1.76 16.11 -9.43
CA GLU A 172 2.77 15.21 -10.01
C GLU A 172 2.22 13.80 -10.20
N SER A 173 1.01 13.53 -9.70
CA SER A 173 0.45 12.19 -9.59
C SER A 173 1.43 11.21 -8.93
N GLU A 174 2.11 11.67 -7.89
CA GLU A 174 3.22 10.97 -7.24
C GLU A 174 2.87 10.60 -5.80
N LEU A 175 3.09 9.33 -5.46
CA LEU A 175 2.84 8.77 -4.14
C LEU A 175 4.15 8.67 -3.36
N TYR A 176 4.13 9.11 -2.10
CA TYR A 176 5.21 8.97 -1.14
C TYR A 176 4.67 8.24 0.08
N LEU A 177 5.24 7.10 0.42
CA LEU A 177 4.88 6.35 1.63
C LEU A 177 6.13 6.03 2.42
N GLU A 178 6.00 6.11 3.73
CA GLU A 178 7.00 5.64 4.68
C GLU A 178 6.30 4.85 5.76
N PHE A 179 6.78 3.64 6.03
CA PHE A 179 6.29 2.87 7.17
C PHE A 179 7.36 1.95 7.78
N THR A 180 7.31 1.79 9.10
CA THR A 180 8.14 0.87 9.89
C THR A 180 7.42 -0.41 10.34
N VAL A 181 7.91 -1.57 9.91
CA VAL A 181 7.50 -2.87 10.44
C VAL A 181 8.25 -3.13 11.73
N GLU A 182 7.56 -3.08 12.87
CA GLU A 182 8.15 -3.35 14.20
C GLU A 182 8.02 -4.81 14.64
N GLY A 183 7.18 -5.60 13.97
CA GLY A 183 6.90 -6.98 14.35
C GLY A 183 6.03 -7.70 13.34
N LEU A 184 6.07 -9.03 13.39
CA LEU A 184 5.24 -9.91 12.57
C LEU A 184 4.41 -10.85 13.46
N ILE A 185 3.21 -11.21 13.01
CA ILE A 185 2.32 -12.14 13.70
C ILE A 185 2.24 -13.43 12.88
N LYS A 186 2.34 -14.57 13.56
CA LYS A 186 2.02 -15.88 13.00
C LYS A 186 0.58 -16.21 13.34
N LYS A 187 -0.25 -16.44 12.32
CA LYS A 187 -1.65 -16.83 12.46
C LYS A 187 -1.80 -18.31 12.14
N HIS A 188 -2.49 -19.04 13.01
CA HIS A 188 -2.69 -20.48 12.89
C HIS A 188 -3.98 -20.80 12.12
N LYS A 189 -3.96 -21.79 11.22
CA LYS A 189 -5.11 -22.24 10.41
C LYS A 189 -6.30 -22.65 11.27
N HIS A 190 -6.04 -23.23 12.43
CA HIS A 190 -7.06 -23.66 13.40
C HIS A 190 -7.46 -22.58 14.42
N GLY A 191 -7.07 -21.33 14.18
CA GLY A 191 -7.28 -20.22 15.12
C GLY A 191 -6.10 -20.06 16.07
N GLY A 192 -5.78 -18.81 16.40
CA GLY A 192 -4.64 -18.43 17.23
C GLY A 192 -3.69 -17.47 16.52
N VAL A 193 -3.20 -16.48 17.26
CA VAL A 193 -2.24 -15.47 16.79
C VAL A 193 -1.08 -15.38 17.77
N LYS A 194 0.16 -15.35 17.25
CA LYS A 194 1.35 -15.26 18.07
C LYS A 194 2.38 -14.32 17.45
N TRP A 195 2.76 -13.28 18.21
CA TRP A 195 3.88 -12.42 17.85
C TRP A 195 5.18 -13.22 17.72
N GLN A 196 5.89 -12.98 16.63
CA GLN A 196 7.19 -13.56 16.37
C GLN A 196 8.24 -12.84 17.22
N LYS A 197 8.84 -13.54 18.18
CA LYS A 197 9.79 -12.96 19.17
C LYS A 197 11.20 -12.76 18.60
N ASP A 198 11.45 -13.36 17.46
CA ASP A 198 12.70 -13.34 16.71
C ASP A 198 12.74 -12.22 15.68
N PHE A 199 11.57 -11.67 15.25
CA PHE A 199 11.50 -10.36 14.59
C PHE A 199 11.62 -9.25 15.65
N ASP A 200 12.82 -8.73 15.83
CA ASP A 200 13.15 -7.80 16.91
C ASP A 200 14.02 -6.62 16.45
N LYS A 201 14.25 -6.51 15.14
CA LYS A 201 14.83 -5.33 14.49
C LYS A 201 13.77 -4.67 13.60
N PRO A 202 13.31 -3.46 13.93
CA PRO A 202 12.38 -2.74 13.08
C PRO A 202 12.95 -2.47 11.68
N ILE A 203 12.08 -2.48 10.68
CA ILE A 203 12.44 -2.20 9.28
C ILE A 203 11.57 -1.07 8.75
N THR A 204 12.18 0.02 8.34
CA THR A 204 11.48 1.14 7.69
C THR A 204 11.55 0.99 6.19
N TYR A 205 10.40 1.09 5.54
CA TYR A 205 10.23 1.08 4.10
C TYR A 205 9.92 2.48 3.59
N TYR A 206 10.47 2.80 2.42
CA TYR A 206 10.23 4.05 1.71
C TYR A 206 9.77 3.70 0.30
N LEU A 207 8.60 4.20 -0.07
CA LEU A 207 8.01 3.99 -1.38
C LEU A 207 7.79 5.33 -2.05
N ARG A 208 8.31 5.48 -3.25
CA ARG A 208 8.05 6.64 -4.11
C ARG A 208 7.69 6.16 -5.50
N ALA A 209 6.52 6.50 -6.01
CA ALA A 209 6.15 6.16 -7.40
C ALA A 209 5.25 7.18 -8.06
N LYS A 210 5.36 7.23 -9.39
CA LYS A 210 4.50 8.05 -10.25
C LYS A 210 3.46 7.19 -10.96
N LYS A 211 2.24 7.72 -11.03
CA LYS A 211 1.16 7.16 -11.82
C LYS A 211 1.57 7.12 -13.30
N GLN A 212 1.28 6.02 -13.97
CA GLN A 212 1.55 5.81 -15.40
C GLN A 212 0.37 6.22 -16.28
#